data_AF-A0A960QYX7-F1
#
_entry.id   AF-A0A960QYX7-F1
#
_cell.length_a   1.000
_cell.length_b   1.000
_cell.length_c   1.000
_cell.angle_alpha   90.00
_cell.angle_beta   90.00
_cell.angle_gamma   90.00
#
_symmetry.space_group_name_H-M   'P 1'
#
loop_
_entity.id
_entity.type
_entity.pdbx_description
1 polymer ?
#
loop_
_entity_poly.entity_id
_entity_poly.type
_entity_poly.pdbx_seq_one_letter_code
_entity_poly.pdbx_strand_id
1 'polypeptide(L)'
;MDAFEDIVSSITKKTGQQIEKQDQNLEFVGIGGSMSSEGVINFETLSFNVKRKLSRDEGIALISKIVEVYKRNIYSEKKMALYLEKHSFNFKDLQINLFVFDCNGDEVLHPDFKFISLHKGFFRFTRINEKE
;
A
#
# COMPACT_ATOMS: atom_id res chain seq x y z
N MET A 1 -26.64 2.02 6.54
CA MET A 1 -25.90 1.59 5.33
C MET A 1 -24.49 2.08 5.58
N ASP A 2 -23.51 1.18 5.73
CA ASP A 2 -22.11 1.62 5.86
C ASP A 2 -21.79 2.49 4.64
N ALA A 3 -21.13 3.63 4.83
CA ALA A 3 -20.70 4.41 3.67
C ALA A 3 -19.76 3.53 2.85
N PHE A 4 -19.84 3.58 1.54
CA PHE A 4 -18.98 2.76 0.66
C PHE A 4 -17.49 2.96 0.98
N GLU A 5 -17.12 4.18 1.37
CA GLU A 5 -15.83 4.56 1.92
C GLU A 5 -15.43 3.77 3.19
N ASP A 6 -16.38 3.47 4.09
CA ASP A 6 -16.11 2.68 5.30
C ASP A 6 -15.74 1.23 4.94
N ILE A 7 -16.40 0.67 3.91
CA ILE A 7 -16.13 -0.70 3.44
C ILE A 7 -14.72 -0.76 2.87
N VAL A 8 -14.37 0.17 1.97
CA VAL A 8 -13.04 0.23 1.35
C VAL A 8 -11.98 0.46 2.42
N SER A 9 -12.16 1.44 3.31
CA SER A 9 -11.26 1.69 4.43
C SER A 9 -11.06 0.46 5.33
N SER A 10 -12.13 -0.30 5.58
CA SER A 10 -12.08 -1.55 6.35
C SER A 10 -11.24 -2.62 5.63
N ILE A 11 -11.44 -2.79 4.32
CA ILE A 11 -10.65 -3.73 3.49
C ILE A 11 -9.18 -3.30 3.49
N THR A 12 -8.89 -2.03 3.26
CA THR A 12 -7.52 -1.48 3.23
C THR A 12 -6.83 -1.72 4.57
N LYS A 13 -7.49 -1.39 5.69
CA LYS A 13 -6.94 -1.61 7.04
C LYS A 13 -6.69 -3.09 7.34
N LYS A 14 -7.65 -3.97 7.05
CA LYS A 14 -7.51 -5.42 7.27
C LYS A 14 -6.38 -6.01 6.42
N THR A 15 -6.25 -5.54 5.19
CA THR A 15 -5.18 -5.95 4.27
C THR A 15 -3.81 -5.57 4.84
N GLY A 16 -3.64 -4.33 5.32
CA GLY A 16 -2.41 -3.88 5.96
C GLY A 16 -2.03 -4.75 7.17
N GLN A 17 -2.99 -4.96 8.08
CA GLN A 17 -2.81 -5.83 9.26
C GLN A 17 -2.53 -7.29 8.90
N GLN A 18 -3.12 -7.81 7.83
CA GLN A 18 -2.86 -9.16 7.34
C GLN A 18 -1.41 -9.30 6.86
N ILE A 19 -0.91 -8.32 6.10
CA ILE A 19 0.45 -8.33 5.55
C ILE A 19 1.48 -8.27 6.68
N GLU A 20 1.29 -7.37 7.64
CA GLU A 20 2.15 -7.27 8.84
C GLU A 20 2.24 -8.60 9.60
N LYS A 21 1.11 -9.29 9.80
CA LYS A 21 1.10 -10.62 10.45
C LYS A 21 1.85 -11.70 9.67
N GLN A 22 2.02 -11.53 8.35
CA GLN A 22 2.70 -12.50 7.48
C GLN A 22 4.20 -12.23 7.32
N ASP A 23 4.68 -11.05 7.67
CA ASP A 23 6.09 -10.66 7.57
C ASP A 23 6.49 -9.79 8.77
N GLN A 24 7.21 -10.38 9.71
CA GLN A 24 7.71 -9.72 10.92
C GLN A 24 8.62 -8.51 10.65
N ASN A 25 9.12 -8.35 9.43
CA ASN A 25 9.92 -7.20 9.03
C ASN A 25 9.08 -6.04 8.48
N LEU A 26 7.76 -6.18 8.44
CA LEU A 26 6.84 -5.13 8.05
C LEU A 26 6.03 -4.70 9.26
N GLU A 27 5.91 -3.40 9.41
CA GLU A 27 5.01 -2.80 10.39
C GLU A 27 4.03 -1.91 9.64
N PHE A 28 2.75 -2.15 9.88
CA PHE A 28 1.69 -1.42 9.21
C PHE A 28 1.49 -0.06 9.89
N VAL A 29 1.72 1.02 9.13
CA VAL A 29 1.69 2.40 9.65
C VAL A 29 0.28 2.98 9.57
N GLY A 30 -0.41 2.74 8.45
CA GLY A 30 -1.75 3.30 8.28
C GLY A 30 -2.29 3.23 6.86
N ILE A 31 -3.54 3.68 6.74
CA ILE A 31 -4.26 3.85 5.48
C ILE A 31 -4.45 5.32 5.14
N GLY A 32 -4.74 5.59 3.88
CA GLY A 32 -5.33 6.84 3.41
C GLY A 32 -6.08 6.57 2.11
N GLY A 33 -6.68 7.59 1.52
CA GLY A 33 -7.37 7.41 0.25
C GLY A 33 -8.11 8.65 -0.19
N SER A 34 -8.70 8.57 -1.36
CA SER A 34 -9.59 9.59 -1.90
C SER A 34 -10.68 8.95 -2.72
N MET A 35 -11.89 9.43 -2.53
CA MET A 35 -13.07 9.07 -3.31
C MET A 35 -13.65 10.32 -3.97
N SER A 36 -14.14 10.19 -5.20
CA SER A 36 -14.87 11.26 -5.87
C SER A 36 -16.24 11.48 -5.21
N SER A 37 -16.87 12.63 -5.48
CA SER A 37 -18.25 12.91 -5.06
C SER A 37 -19.27 11.93 -5.62
N GLU A 38 -18.92 11.17 -6.65
CA GLU A 38 -19.75 10.13 -7.28
C GLU A 38 -19.51 8.73 -6.68
N GLY A 39 -18.66 8.62 -5.65
CA GLY A 39 -18.36 7.34 -4.99
C GLY A 39 -17.32 6.49 -5.73
N VAL A 40 -16.55 7.08 -6.64
CA VAL A 40 -15.48 6.37 -7.38
C VAL A 40 -14.16 6.51 -6.63
N ILE A 41 -13.50 5.39 -6.36
CA ILE A 41 -12.17 5.35 -5.74
C ILE A 41 -11.18 6.02 -6.70
N ASN A 42 -10.51 7.08 -6.23
CA ASN A 42 -9.41 7.71 -6.96
C ASN A 42 -8.09 6.99 -6.65
N PHE A 43 -7.83 6.74 -5.37
CA PHE A 43 -6.72 5.91 -4.90
C PHE A 43 -6.94 5.50 -3.43
N GLU A 44 -6.35 4.38 -3.05
CA GLU A 44 -6.26 3.87 -1.69
C GLU A 44 -4.78 3.70 -1.32
N THR A 45 -4.39 4.14 -0.12
CA THR A 45 -3.01 4.13 0.34
C THR A 45 -2.80 3.07 1.41
N LEU A 46 -1.76 2.26 1.28
CA LEU A 46 -1.19 1.44 2.36
C LEU A 46 0.24 1.89 2.65
N SER A 47 0.54 2.14 3.92
CA SER A 47 1.87 2.55 4.36
C SER A 47 2.48 1.55 5.33
N PHE A 48 3.75 1.22 5.13
CA PHE A 48 4.50 0.27 5.95
C PHE A 48 5.90 0.78 6.27
N ASN A 49 6.37 0.48 7.48
CA ASN A 49 7.79 0.52 7.80
C ASN A 49 8.40 -0.86 7.48
N VAL A 50 9.58 -0.85 6.85
CA VAL A 50 10.37 -2.04 6.55
C VAL A 50 11.56 -2.08 7.50
N LYS A 51 11.57 -3.03 8.42
CA LYS A 51 12.56 -3.20 9.52
C LYS A 51 13.79 -4.02 9.11
N ARG A 52 14.05 -4.13 7.80
CA ARG A 52 15.19 -4.86 7.24
C ARG A 52 15.74 -4.14 6.02
N LYS A 53 16.96 -4.52 5.62
CA LYS A 53 17.49 -4.12 4.32
C LYS A 53 16.63 -4.69 3.20
N LEU A 54 16.37 -3.87 2.19
CA LEU A 54 15.56 -4.21 1.03
C LEU A 54 16.31 -3.70 -0.19
N SER A 55 16.63 -4.57 -1.14
CA SER A 55 17.11 -4.15 -2.46
C SER A 55 15.96 -3.62 -3.33
N ARG A 56 16.29 -2.99 -4.46
CA ARG A 56 15.29 -2.48 -5.41
C ARG A 56 14.32 -3.58 -5.86
N ASP A 57 14.84 -4.73 -6.25
CA ASP A 57 14.04 -5.83 -6.79
C ASP A 57 13.19 -6.49 -5.70
N GLU A 58 13.72 -6.64 -4.49
CA GLU A 58 12.93 -7.08 -3.34
C GLU A 58 11.81 -6.09 -3.00
N GLY A 59 12.06 -4.78 -3.14
CA GLY A 59 11.06 -3.74 -2.95
C GLY A 59 9.92 -3.81 -3.96
N ILE A 60 10.26 -4.00 -5.24
CA ILE A 60 9.28 -4.20 -6.31
C ILE A 60 8.47 -5.46 -6.07
N ALA A 61 9.13 -6.57 -5.72
CA ALA A 61 8.48 -7.84 -5.42
C ALA A 61 7.53 -7.72 -4.21
N LEU A 62 7.95 -7.01 -3.16
CA LEU A 62 7.12 -6.78 -1.98
C LEU A 62 5.88 -5.95 -2.30
N ILE A 63 6.03 -4.82 -3.02
CA ILE A 63 4.88 -4.02 -3.48
C ILE A 63 3.94 -4.87 -4.33
N SER A 64 4.47 -5.66 -5.26
CA SER A 64 3.65 -6.52 -6.12
C SER A 64 2.83 -7.53 -5.29
N LYS A 65 3.44 -8.15 -4.28
CA LYS A 65 2.75 -9.02 -3.32
C LYS A 65 1.64 -8.27 -2.57
N ILE A 66 1.89 -7.04 -2.13
CA ILE A 66 0.89 -6.21 -1.44
C ILE A 66 -0.30 -5.92 -2.37
N VAL A 67 -0.04 -5.54 -3.64
CA VAL A 67 -1.08 -5.31 -4.65
C VAL A 67 -1.94 -6.57 -4.86
N GLU A 68 -1.31 -7.74 -4.98
CA GLU A 68 -2.03 -9.01 -5.17
C GLU A 68 -2.92 -9.37 -3.97
N VAL A 69 -2.40 -9.20 -2.75
CA VAL A 69 -3.16 -9.47 -1.53
C VAL A 69 -4.34 -8.51 -1.41
N TYR A 70 -4.12 -7.22 -1.68
CA TYR A 70 -5.21 -6.23 -1.70
C TYR A 70 -6.27 -6.58 -2.73
N LYS A 71 -5.85 -6.88 -3.97
CA LYS A 71 -6.77 -7.28 -5.05
C LYS A 71 -7.59 -8.50 -4.64
N ARG A 72 -6.98 -9.51 -4.02
CA ARG A 72 -7.73 -10.68 -3.54
C ARG A 72 -8.77 -10.28 -2.50
N ASN A 73 -8.40 -9.44 -1.54
CA ASN A 73 -9.28 -9.03 -0.45
C ASN A 73 -10.47 -8.20 -0.98
N ILE A 74 -10.24 -7.22 -1.86
CA ILE A 74 -11.32 -6.39 -2.40
C ILE A 74 -12.31 -7.19 -3.26
N TYR A 75 -11.82 -8.10 -4.10
CA TYR A 75 -12.69 -8.97 -4.92
C TYR A 75 -13.40 -10.06 -4.11
N SER A 76 -12.95 -10.36 -2.89
CA SER A 76 -13.61 -11.31 -1.99
C SER A 76 -14.73 -10.68 -1.15
N GLU A 77 -14.79 -9.35 -1.05
CA GLU A 77 -15.82 -8.66 -0.28
C GLU A 77 -17.12 -8.59 -1.08
N LYS A 78 -18.15 -9.28 -0.59
CA LYS A 78 -19.47 -9.36 -1.25
C LYS A 78 -20.11 -7.98 -1.43
N LYS A 79 -19.89 -7.06 -0.47
CA LYS A 79 -20.41 -5.69 -0.57
C LYS A 79 -19.75 -4.87 -1.69
N MET A 80 -18.60 -5.29 -2.20
CA MET A 80 -17.89 -4.63 -3.31
C MET A 80 -18.35 -5.11 -4.70
N ALA A 81 -19.09 -6.21 -4.80
CA ALA A 81 -19.40 -6.86 -6.08
C ALA A 81 -20.04 -5.89 -7.10
N LEU A 82 -21.12 -5.20 -6.71
CA LEU A 82 -21.82 -4.25 -7.59
C LEU A 82 -20.95 -3.04 -7.99
N TYR A 83 -20.06 -2.60 -7.11
CA TYR A 83 -19.12 -1.54 -7.43
C TYR A 83 -18.10 -2.03 -8.47
N LEU A 84 -17.51 -3.20 -8.25
CA LEU A 84 -16.47 -3.78 -9.10
C LEU A 84 -16.98 -4.16 -10.51
N GLU A 85 -18.28 -4.42 -10.67
CA GLU A 85 -18.92 -4.57 -11.99
C GLU A 85 -18.84 -3.30 -12.84
N LYS A 86 -18.94 -2.13 -12.21
CA LYS A 86 -18.90 -0.82 -12.89
C LYS A 86 -17.51 -0.21 -12.92
N HIS A 87 -16.73 -0.45 -11.86
CA HIS A 87 -15.43 0.14 -11.61
C HIS A 87 -14.45 -0.98 -11.23
N SER A 88 -13.96 -1.70 -12.25
CA SER A 88 -12.96 -2.74 -12.02
C SER A 88 -11.70 -2.16 -11.39
N PHE A 89 -11.28 -2.76 -10.29
CA PHE A 89 -10.12 -2.30 -9.54
C PHE A 89 -8.81 -2.47 -10.33
N ASN A 90 -8.03 -1.40 -10.39
CA ASN A 90 -6.76 -1.32 -11.07
C ASN A 90 -5.62 -1.06 -10.07
N PHE A 91 -4.41 -1.53 -10.36
CA PHE A 91 -3.22 -1.20 -9.57
C PHE A 91 -2.92 0.32 -9.52
N LYS A 92 -3.45 1.08 -10.48
CA LYS A 92 -3.38 2.56 -10.47
C LYS A 92 -4.20 3.18 -9.34
N ASP A 93 -5.17 2.44 -8.81
CA ASP A 93 -6.03 2.83 -7.70
C ASP A 93 -5.36 2.54 -6.35
N LEU A 94 -4.13 2.00 -6.35
CA LEU A 94 -3.31 1.82 -5.15
C LEU A 94 -2.13 2.77 -5.11
N GLN A 95 -1.95 3.34 -3.93
CA GLN A 95 -0.70 3.87 -3.46
C GLN A 95 -0.13 2.95 -2.39
N ILE A 96 1.13 2.54 -2.54
CA ILE A 96 1.83 1.75 -1.52
C ILE A 96 3.09 2.53 -1.17
N ASN A 97 3.29 2.75 0.13
CA ASN A 97 4.44 3.45 0.68
C ASN A 97 5.22 2.46 1.54
N LEU A 98 6.49 2.24 1.20
CA LEU A 98 7.43 1.46 2.00
C LEU A 98 8.51 2.41 2.50
N PHE A 99 8.50 2.68 3.80
CA PHE A 99 9.54 3.43 4.45
C PHE A 99 10.62 2.47 4.95
N VAL A 100 11.88 2.70 4.55
CA VAL A 100 12.99 1.80 4.85
C VAL A 100 13.83 2.44 5.95
N PHE A 101 13.47 2.18 7.21
CA PHE A 101 14.14 2.71 8.39
C PHE A 101 14.82 1.60 9.19
N ASP A 102 15.83 1.95 9.99
CA ASP A 102 16.51 1.03 10.89
C ASP A 102 15.63 0.60 12.05
N CYS A 103 16.13 -0.39 12.80
CA CYS A 103 15.38 -0.96 13.91
C CYS A 103 15.03 0.06 15.01
N ASN A 104 15.62 1.26 14.97
CA ASN A 104 15.34 2.36 15.89
C ASN A 104 14.47 3.45 15.25
N GLY A 105 14.22 3.40 13.95
CA GLY A 105 13.49 4.44 13.21
C GLY A 105 14.33 5.70 12.92
N ASP A 106 15.61 5.66 13.25
CA ASP A 106 16.50 6.83 13.32
C ASP A 106 17.37 6.97 12.07
N GLU A 107 17.75 5.85 11.43
CA GLU A 107 18.59 5.85 10.23
C GLU A 107 17.98 5.06 9.06
N VAL A 108 18.42 5.34 7.83
CA VAL A 108 17.97 4.62 6.64
C VAL A 108 18.77 3.32 6.51
N LEU A 109 18.11 2.15 6.52
CA LEU A 109 18.79 0.83 6.50
C LEU A 109 19.54 0.48 5.21
N HIS A 110 19.26 1.19 4.12
CA HIS A 110 19.88 0.95 2.83
C HIS A 110 20.92 2.04 2.54
N PRO A 111 22.05 1.77 1.85
CA PRO A 111 22.96 2.84 1.41
C PRO A 111 22.36 3.72 0.31
N ASP A 112 21.33 3.23 -0.41
CA ASP A 112 20.88 3.86 -1.66
C ASP A 112 19.49 4.51 -1.63
N PHE A 113 18.55 4.11 -0.75
CA PHE A 113 17.19 4.69 -0.73
C PHE A 113 16.47 4.56 0.61
N LYS A 114 15.64 5.57 0.93
CA LYS A 114 14.86 5.68 2.17
C LYS A 114 13.38 5.35 2.00
N PHE A 115 12.92 5.35 0.76
CA PHE A 115 11.50 5.26 0.43
C PHE A 115 11.31 4.58 -0.91
N ILE A 116 10.40 3.61 -0.95
CA ILE A 116 9.90 3.02 -2.18
C ILE A 116 8.40 3.21 -2.19
N SER A 117 7.85 3.66 -3.32
CA SER A 117 6.41 3.73 -3.47
C SER A 117 5.92 3.26 -4.82
N LEU A 118 4.68 2.81 -4.83
CA LEU A 118 3.85 2.71 -6.01
C LEU A 118 2.84 3.84 -5.96
N HIS A 119 2.74 4.65 -7.01
CA HIS A 119 1.68 5.63 -7.14
C HIS A 119 1.24 5.74 -8.60
N LYS A 120 -0.06 5.63 -8.87
CA LYS A 120 -0.64 5.62 -10.23
C LYS A 120 0.03 4.60 -11.17
N GLY A 121 0.49 3.48 -10.61
CA GLY A 121 1.18 2.44 -11.37
C GLY A 121 2.65 2.66 -11.65
N PHE A 122 3.26 3.71 -11.12
CA PHE A 122 4.68 3.98 -11.26
C PHE A 122 5.42 3.73 -9.95
N PHE A 123 6.52 2.99 -10.04
CA PHE A 123 7.45 2.84 -8.93
C PHE A 123 8.32 4.10 -8.79
N ARG A 124 8.43 4.61 -7.57
CA ARG A 124 9.36 5.69 -7.21
C ARG A 124 10.31 5.21 -6.12
N PHE A 125 11.56 5.63 -6.23
CA PHE A 125 12.63 5.34 -5.28
C PHE A 125 13.24 6.67 -4.89
N THR A 126 13.15 7.05 -3.62
CA THR A 126 13.81 8.27 -3.13
C THR A 126 15.14 7.89 -2.53
N ARG A 127 16.22 8.39 -3.13
CA ARG A 127 17.57 8.15 -2.63
C ARG A 127 17.84 8.96 -1.36
N ILE A 128 18.80 8.52 -0.57
CA ILE A 128 19.16 9.20 0.70
C ILE A 128 19.82 10.56 0.42
N ASN A 129 20.52 10.68 -0.71
CA ASN A 129 21.32 11.86 -1.08
C ASN A 129 20.66 12.75 -2.14
N GLU A 130 19.43 12.48 -2.57
CA GLU A 130 18.69 13.41 -3.44
C GLU A 130 18.14 14.55 -2.57
N LYS A 131 18.71 15.75 -2.75
CA LYS A 131 18.10 16.99 -2.24
C LYS A 131 16.78 17.20 -2.95
N GLU A 132 15.72 17.42 -2.17
CA GLU A 132 14.40 17.87 -2.64
C GLU A 132 14.49 19.23 -3.34
#